data_AF-A0A7C9J0Q3-F1
#
_entry.id   AF-A0A7C9J0Q3-F1
#
_cell.length_a   1.000
_cell.length_b   1.000
_cell.length_c   1.000
_cell.angle_alpha   90.00
_cell.angle_beta   90.00
_cell.angle_gamma   90.00
#
_symmetry.space_group_name_H-M   'P 1'
#
loop_
_entity.id
_entity.type
_entity.pdbx_description
1 polymer ?
#
loop_
_entity_poly.entity_id
_entity_poly.type
_entity_poly.pdbx_seq_one_letter_code
_entity_poly.pdbx_strand_id
1 'polypeptide(L)'
;MREVTDGKLDLPTGTVYPALHRLEQAGLISGTWSVVAGRRRRTYRLTPQGHHALTEARQGWREFTEVISSALKSAPWPATT
;
A
#
# COMPACT_ATOMS: atom_id res chain seq x y z
N MET A 1 -6.60 -7.88 -1.49
CA MET A 1 -5.58 -7.72 -0.42
C MET A 1 -5.53 -8.96 0.43
N ARG A 2 -6.61 -9.32 1.15
CA ARG A 2 -6.69 -10.54 1.96
C ARG A 2 -6.17 -11.80 1.28
N GLU A 3 -6.57 -12.08 0.04
CA GLU A 3 -6.11 -13.27 -0.72
C GLU A 3 -4.62 -13.22 -1.10
N VAL A 4 -4.12 -12.04 -1.48
CA VAL A 4 -2.71 -11.84 -1.88
C VAL A 4 -1.78 -11.92 -0.66
N THR A 5 -2.30 -11.58 0.51
CA THR A 5 -1.56 -11.59 1.78
C THR A 5 -1.86 -12.80 2.65
N ASP A 6 -2.56 -13.81 2.14
CA ASP A 6 -2.98 -15.00 2.90
C ASP A 6 -3.65 -14.65 4.25
N GLY A 7 -4.58 -13.69 4.22
CA GLY A 7 -5.30 -13.22 5.39
C GLY A 7 -4.53 -12.29 6.33
N LYS A 8 -3.21 -12.13 6.16
CA LYS A 8 -2.35 -11.35 7.09
C LYS A 8 -2.60 -9.84 7.05
N LEU A 9 -3.21 -9.34 5.97
CA LEU A 9 -3.60 -7.96 5.84
C LEU A 9 -5.10 -7.85 5.58
N ASP A 10 -5.85 -7.54 6.63
CA ASP A 10 -7.23 -7.10 6.55
C ASP A 10 -7.28 -5.60 6.84
N LEU A 11 -7.71 -4.80 5.86
CA LEU A 11 -7.79 -3.35 5.99
C LEU A 11 -9.23 -2.98 6.33
N PRO A 12 -9.51 -2.49 7.55
CA PRO A 12 -10.86 -2.04 7.89
C PRO A 12 -11.32 -0.94 6.94
N THR A 13 -12.59 -0.95 6.57
CA THR A 13 -13.21 0.08 5.70
C THR A 13 -12.92 1.51 6.19
N GLY A 14 -12.84 1.71 7.51
CA GLY A 14 -12.51 2.99 8.14
C GLY A 14 -11.09 3.51 7.88
N THR A 15 -10.19 2.67 7.38
CA THR A 15 -8.80 3.06 7.01
C THR A 15 -8.66 3.34 5.51
N VAL A 16 -9.48 2.69 4.68
CA VAL A 16 -9.39 2.77 3.21
C VAL A 16 -9.83 4.13 2.70
N TYR A 17 -11.00 4.61 3.11
CA TYR A 17 -11.53 5.88 2.59
C TYR A 17 -10.68 7.10 2.98
N PRO A 18 -10.17 7.24 4.22
CA PRO A 18 -9.23 8.30 4.55
C PRO A 18 -7.91 8.22 3.78
N ALA A 19 -7.42 7.01 3.48
CA ALA A 19 -6.23 6.84 2.65
C ALA A 19 -6.48 7.29 1.20
N LEU A 20 -7.61 6.87 0.59
CA LEU A 20 -7.99 7.31 -0.75
C LEU A 20 -8.14 8.84 -0.81
N HIS A 21 -8.75 9.46 0.21
CA HIS A 21 -8.88 10.91 0.25
C HIS A 21 -7.52 11.61 0.29
N ARG A 22 -6.59 11.16 1.15
CA ARG A 22 -5.23 11.72 1.21
C ARG A 22 -4.47 11.57 -0.11
N LEU A 23 -4.58 10.41 -0.76
CA LEU A 23 -3.94 10.16 -2.06
C LEU A 23 -4.52 11.05 -3.17
N GLU A 24 -5.83 11.29 -3.15
CA GLU A 24 -6.50 12.17 -4.12
C GLU A 24 -6.13 13.64 -3.89
N GLN A 25 -6.09 14.10 -2.63
CA GLN A 25 -5.62 15.44 -2.27
C GLN A 25 -4.15 15.68 -2.65
N ALA A 26 -3.32 14.64 -2.58
CA ALA A 26 -1.93 14.69 -3.02
C ALA A 26 -1.76 14.59 -4.55
N GLY A 27 -2.84 14.48 -5.32
CA GLY A 27 -2.79 14.37 -6.79
C GLY A 27 -2.28 13.01 -7.31
N LEU A 28 -2.11 12.02 -6.43
CA LEU A 28 -1.55 10.71 -6.78
C LEU A 28 -2.60 9.78 -7.40
N ILE A 29 -3.88 10.00 -7.09
CA ILE A 29 -4.99 9.28 -7.72
C ILE A 29 -6.06 10.26 -8.20
N SER A 30 -6.85 9.82 -9.17
CA SER A 30 -8.06 10.52 -9.62
C SER A 30 -9.28 9.62 -9.47
N GLY A 31 -10.38 10.18 -8.95
CA GLY A 31 -11.65 9.49 -8.80
C GLY A 31 -12.67 9.88 -9.88
N THR A 32 -13.31 8.88 -10.49
CA THR A 32 -14.40 9.07 -11.46
C THR A 32 -15.68 8.43 -10.92
N TRP A 33 -16.78 9.18 -10.98
CA TRP A 33 -18.11 8.65 -10.67
C TRP A 33 -18.68 7.91 -11.88
N SER A 34 -19.26 6.75 -11.63
CA SER A 34 -19.95 5.93 -12.64
C SER A 34 -21.23 5.37 -12.04
N VAL A 35 -22.23 5.10 -12.89
CA VAL A 35 -23.43 4.36 -12.49
C VAL A 35 -23.30 2.96 -13.06
N VAL A 36 -23.31 1.96 -12.18
CA VAL A 36 -23.23 0.55 -12.56
C VAL A 36 -24.44 -0.15 -11.94
N ALA A 37 -25.30 -0.74 -12.77
CA ALA A 37 -26.54 -1.38 -12.34
C ALA A 37 -27.41 -0.48 -11.44
N GLY A 38 -27.58 0.79 -11.82
CA GLY A 38 -28.38 1.77 -11.08
C GLY A 38 -27.75 2.30 -9.78
N ARG A 39 -26.54 1.83 -9.39
CA ARG A 39 -25.83 2.30 -8.19
C ARG A 39 -24.65 3.19 -8.57
N ARG A 40 -24.52 4.33 -7.87
CA ARG A 40 -23.35 5.21 -8.03
C ARG A 40 -22.13 4.57 -7.37
N ARG A 41 -21.05 4.42 -8.14
CA ARG A 41 -19.74 3.96 -7.69
C ARG A 41 -18.68 4.98 -8.07
N ARG A 42 -17.81 5.32 -7.11
CA ARG A 42 -16.57 6.04 -7.39
C ARG A 42 -15.45 5.04 -7.64
N THR A 43 -14.78 5.17 -8.78
CA THR A 43 -13.63 4.35 -9.16
C THR A 43 -12.40 5.23 -9.20
N TYR A 44 -11.30 4.74 -8.63
CA TYR A 44 -10.04 5.49 -8.56
C TYR A 44 -9.00 4.88 -9.48
N ARG A 45 -8.13 5.72 -10.06
CA ARG A 45 -6.98 5.32 -10.87
C ARG A 45 -5.75 6.14 -10.47
N LEU A 46 -4.56 5.58 -10.65
CA LEU A 46 -3.31 6.32 -10.47
C LEU A 46 -3.19 7.41 -11.55
N THR A 47 -2.68 8.56 -11.15
CA THR A 47 -2.21 9.59 -12.09
C THR A 47 -0.78 9.28 -12.54
N PRO A 48 -0.23 9.95 -13.56
CA PRO A 48 1.19 9.82 -13.91
C PRO A 48 2.11 10.10 -12.71
N GLN A 49 1.80 11.13 -11.91
CA GLN A 49 2.50 11.43 -10.66
C GLN A 49 2.36 10.30 -9.64
N GLY A 50 1.17 9.73 -9.51
CA GLY A 50 0.92 8.56 -8.66
C GLY A 50 1.73 7.34 -9.05
N HIS A 51 1.92 7.09 -10.35
CA HIS A 51 2.77 6.01 -10.83
C HIS A 51 4.25 6.22 -10.46
N HIS A 52 4.75 7.44 -10.56
CA HIS A 52 6.11 7.78 -10.14
C HIS A 52 6.30 7.58 -8.63
N ALA A 53 5.43 8.20 -7.82
CA ALA A 53 5.47 8.10 -6.36
C ALA A 53 5.35 6.64 -5.87
N LEU A 54 4.50 5.84 -6.53
CA LEU A 54 4.38 4.41 -6.21
C LEU A 54 5.66 3.63 -6.52
N THR A 55 6.38 4.01 -7.58
CA THR A 55 7.65 3.36 -7.95
C THR A 55 8.72 3.64 -6.91
N GLU A 56 8.87 4.91 -6.52
CA GLU A 56 9.81 5.34 -5.48
C GLU A 56 9.49 4.68 -4.12
N ALA A 57 8.22 4.72 -3.70
CA ALA A 57 7.80 4.11 -2.44
C ALA A 57 8.08 2.60 -2.42
N ARG A 58 7.91 1.90 -3.55
CA ARG A 58 8.24 0.48 -3.67
C ARG A 58 9.74 0.21 -3.63
N GLN A 59 10.56 1.09 -4.21
CA GLN A 59 12.02 0.99 -4.13
C GLN A 59 12.47 1.13 -2.68
N GLY A 60 12.08 2.22 -2.01
CA GLY A 60 12.45 2.45 -0.61
C GLY A 60 11.96 1.33 0.33
N TRP A 61 10.76 0.79 0.09
CA TRP A 61 10.25 -0.34 0.88
C TRP A 61 11.09 -1.61 0.72
N ARG A 62 11.54 -1.92 -0.51
CA ARG A 62 12.42 -3.07 -0.76
C ARG A 62 13.76 -2.90 -0.06
N GLU A 63 14.42 -1.76 -0.25
CA GLU A 63 15.70 -1.46 0.38
C GLU A 63 15.61 -1.58 1.91
N PHE A 64 14.57 -0.98 2.51
CA PHE A 64 14.34 -1.08 3.95
C PHE A 64 14.17 -2.54 4.40
N THR A 65 13.35 -3.32 3.70
CA THR A 65 13.09 -4.72 4.05
C THR A 65 14.33 -5.58 3.87
N GLU A 66 15.16 -5.31 2.86
CA GLU A 66 16.43 -6.01 2.63
C GLU A 66 17.42 -5.77 3.77
N VAL A 67 17.58 -4.52 4.22
CA VAL A 67 18.44 -4.17 5.35
C VAL A 67 18.00 -4.90 6.62
N ILE A 68 16.72 -4.84 6.97
CA ILE A 68 16.18 -5.52 8.15
C ILE A 68 16.34 -7.05 8.04
N SER A 69 16.03 -7.60 6.87
CA SER A 69 16.17 -9.04 6.63
C SER A 69 17.61 -9.52 6.73
N SER A 70 18.57 -8.70 6.28
CA SER A 70 20.01 -8.97 6.43
C SER A 70 20.42 -8.96 7.90
N ALA A 71 20.02 -7.93 8.65
CA ALA A 71 20.32 -7.81 10.07
C ALA A 71 19.77 -8.98 10.90
N LEU A 72 18.55 -9.44 10.58
CA LEU A 72 17.95 -10.59 11.26
C LEU A 72 18.64 -11.92 10.92
N LYS A 73 19.32 -12.03 9.78
CA LYS A 73 20.07 -13.24 9.38
C LYS A 73 21.49 -13.27 9.96
N SER A 74 22.10 -12.11 10.21
CA SER A 74 23.50 -12.02 10.63
C SER A 74 23.72 -12.18 12.13
N ALA A 75 22.67 -12.12 12.95
CA ALA A 75 22.79 -12.28 14.40
C ALA A 75 22.48 -13.74 14.82
N PRO A 76 23.49 -14.58 15.15
CA PRO A 76 23.25 -15.66 16.09
C PRO A 76 22.87 -15.02 17.42
N TRP A 77 21.67 -15.34 17.90
CA TRP A 77 21.26 -15.02 19.27
C TRP A 77 22.37 -15.49 20.22
N PRO A 78 22.91 -14.64 21.12
CA PRO A 78 23.81 -15.14 22.15
C PRO A 78 22.99 -16.06 23.05
N ALA A 79 23.13 -17.37 22.84
CA ALA A 79 22.62 -18.36 23.76
C ALA A 79 23.38 -18.14 25.08
N THR A 80 22.69 -17.55 26.05
CA THR A 80 23.18 -17.41 27.43
C THR A 80 23.57 -18.80 27.91
N THR A 81 24.87 -19.01 28.12
CA THR A 81 25.44 -20.16 28.84
C THR A 81 25.50 -19.80 30.32
#